data_AF-A0A321LEC6-F1
#
_entry.id   AF-A0A321LEC6-F1
#
_cell.length_a   1.000
_cell.length_b   1.000
_cell.length_c   1.000
_cell.angle_alpha   90.00
_cell.angle_beta   90.00
_cell.angle_gamma   90.00
#
_symmetry.space_group_name_H-M   'P 1'
#
loop_
_entity.id
_entity.type
_entity.pdbx_description
1 polymer ?
#
loop_
_entity_poly.entity_id
_entity_poly.type
_entity_poly.pdbx_seq_one_letter_code
_entity_poly.pdbx_strand_id
1 'polypeptide(L)'
;MAHHFASRLRTHRQKSGLSQRELAYILGYTSTGQVIQHEYARNAPPFLMALAYEAVFRIPVSQLFPGFYETVVHGIEIRLTELEQTLQSKSVKGRGMRRTAHKLEWLFARRNGIEI
;
A
#
# COMPACT_ATOMS: atom_id res chain seq x y z
N MET A 1 4.21 10.55 -19.71
CA MET A 1 2.87 9.95 -19.64
C MET A 1 2.50 9.81 -18.18
N ALA A 2 1.34 10.32 -17.75
CA ALA A 2 0.90 10.15 -16.36
C ALA A 2 0.52 8.66 -16.15
N HIS A 3 1.20 7.97 -15.24
CA HIS A 3 0.75 6.66 -14.80
C HIS A 3 -0.56 6.86 -14.04
N HIS A 4 -1.68 6.49 -14.66
CA HIS A 4 -2.96 6.45 -13.98
C HIS A 4 -3.01 5.20 -13.12
N PHE A 5 -2.79 5.36 -11.82
CA PHE A 5 -3.01 4.26 -10.89
C PHE A 5 -4.50 3.91 -10.85
N ALA A 6 -4.81 2.63 -10.69
CA ALA A 6 -6.19 2.22 -10.47
C ALA A 6 -6.66 2.68 -9.08
N SER A 7 -7.79 3.39 -9.04
CA SER A 7 -8.50 3.79 -7.81
C SER A 7 -9.95 3.32 -7.89
N ARG A 8 -10.45 2.70 -6.82
CA ARG A 8 -11.85 2.24 -6.70
C ARG A 8 -12.75 3.26 -6.00
N LEU A 9 -12.21 4.41 -5.59
CA LEU A 9 -12.96 5.44 -4.86
C LEU A 9 -14.22 5.89 -5.59
N ARG A 10 -14.12 6.20 -6.89
CA ARG A 10 -15.26 6.66 -7.68
C ARG A 10 -16.38 5.63 -7.69
N THR A 11 -16.04 4.35 -7.83
CA THR A 11 -16.98 3.24 -7.82
C THR A 11 -17.71 3.15 -6.48
N HIS A 12 -16.98 3.20 -5.36
CA HIS A 12 -17.59 3.11 -4.04
C HIS A 12 -18.40 4.36 -3.67
N ARG A 13 -17.95 5.55 -4.10
CA ARG A 13 -18.71 6.79 -3.96
C ARG A 13 -20.03 6.72 -4.73
N GLN A 14 -20.01 6.28 -5.98
CA GLN A 14 -21.24 6.16 -6.78
C GLN A 14 -22.21 5.12 -6.21
N LYS A 15 -21.70 3.97 -5.74
CA LYS A 15 -22.53 2.93 -5.09
C LYS A 15 -23.19 3.39 -3.79
N SER A 16 -22.58 4.35 -3.09
CA SER A 16 -23.14 4.93 -1.86
C SER A 16 -24.06 6.12 -2.11
N GLY A 17 -24.23 6.56 -3.36
CA GLY A 17 -25.05 7.73 -3.70
C GLY A 17 -24.43 9.08 -3.35
N LEU A 18 -23.21 9.10 -2.80
CA LEU A 18 -22.53 10.33 -2.39
C LEU A 18 -22.07 11.14 -3.60
N SER A 19 -22.28 12.45 -3.57
CA SER A 19 -21.59 13.40 -4.44
C SER A 19 -20.13 13.59 -4.01
N GLN A 20 -19.30 14.13 -4.89
CA GLN A 20 -17.92 14.50 -4.52
C GLN A 20 -17.89 15.56 -3.40
N ARG A 21 -18.92 16.43 -3.34
CA ARG A 21 -19.05 17.46 -2.31
C ARG A 21 -19.38 16.86 -0.95
N GLU A 22 -20.31 15.91 -0.89
CA GLU A 22 -20.64 15.22 0.36
C GLU A 22 -19.47 14.38 0.86
N LEU A 23 -18.78 13.68 -0.05
CA LEU A 23 -17.57 12.94 0.32
C LEU A 23 -16.48 13.89 0.83
N ALA A 24 -16.25 15.03 0.18
CA ALA A 24 -15.30 16.03 0.65
C ALA A 24 -15.67 16.57 2.05
N TYR A 25 -16.96 16.83 2.29
CA TYR A 25 -17.46 17.27 3.59
C TYR A 25 -17.22 16.23 4.69
N ILE A 26 -17.55 14.96 4.45
CA ILE A 26 -17.32 13.86 5.40
C ILE A 26 -15.83 13.71 5.73
N LEU A 27 -14.96 13.91 4.74
CA LEU A 27 -13.50 13.82 4.88
C LEU A 27 -12.86 15.07 5.51
N GLY A 28 -13.65 16.12 5.81
CA GLY A 28 -13.13 17.38 6.36
C GLY A 28 -12.39 18.25 5.34
N TYR A 29 -12.57 18.02 4.04
CA TYR A 29 -11.98 18.86 3.00
C TYR A 29 -12.77 20.14 2.77
N THR A 30 -12.05 21.23 2.52
CA THR A 30 -12.63 22.53 2.14
C THR A 30 -13.09 22.58 0.68
N SER A 31 -12.64 21.65 -0.16
CA SER A 31 -13.00 21.58 -1.58
C SER A 31 -13.04 20.15 -2.12
N THR A 32 -13.71 19.96 -3.26
CA THR A 32 -13.80 18.68 -3.95
C THR A 32 -12.54 18.30 -4.72
N GLY A 33 -11.59 19.23 -4.88
CA GLY A 33 -10.40 19.03 -5.70
C GLY A 33 -9.57 17.82 -5.26
N GLN A 34 -9.41 17.63 -3.95
CA GLN A 34 -8.68 16.48 -3.40
C GLN A 34 -9.39 15.15 -3.70
N VAL A 35 -10.72 15.12 -3.53
CA VAL A 35 -11.53 13.94 -3.89
C VAL A 35 -11.36 13.59 -5.36
N ILE A 36 -11.44 14.57 -6.26
CA ILE A 36 -11.24 14.37 -7.70
C ILE A 36 -9.84 13.79 -7.96
N GLN A 37 -8.79 14.40 -7.41
CA GLN A 37 -7.43 13.94 -7.65
C GLN A 37 -7.20 12.49 -7.19
N HIS A 38 -7.73 12.12 -6.02
CA HIS A 38 -7.63 10.76 -5.49
C HIS A 38 -8.52 9.75 -6.25
N GLU A 39 -9.69 10.17 -6.74
CA GLU A 39 -10.55 9.34 -7.59
C GLU A 39 -9.87 8.96 -8.91
N TYR A 40 -9.11 9.89 -9.49
CA TYR A 40 -8.31 9.66 -10.70
C TYR A 40 -6.90 9.12 -10.42
N ALA A 41 -6.59 8.88 -9.14
CA ALA A 41 -5.28 8.45 -8.65
C ALA A 41 -4.11 9.27 -9.21
N ARG A 42 -4.31 10.60 -9.35
CA ARG A 42 -3.28 11.52 -9.85
C ARG A 42 -2.16 11.73 -8.83
N ASN A 43 -2.49 11.59 -7.55
CA ASN A 43 -1.60 11.63 -6.41
C ASN A 43 -2.12 10.67 -5.34
N ALA A 44 -1.20 10.15 -4.53
CA ALA A 44 -1.56 9.36 -3.37
C ALA A 44 -2.16 10.29 -2.30
N PRO A 45 -3.29 9.91 -1.68
CA PRO A 45 -3.79 10.64 -0.53
C PRO A 45 -2.76 10.60 0.61
N PRO A 46 -2.65 11.66 1.43
CA PRO A 46 -1.92 11.58 2.70
C PRO A 46 -2.42 10.41 3.53
N PHE A 47 -1.55 9.79 4.35
CA PHE A 47 -1.88 8.57 5.09
C PHE A 47 -3.19 8.67 5.88
N LEU A 48 -3.39 9.77 6.63
CA LEU A 48 -4.63 10.00 7.39
C LEU A 48 -5.87 10.07 6.49
N MET A 49 -5.73 10.60 5.29
CA MET A 49 -6.84 10.68 4.32
C MET A 49 -7.13 9.32 3.68
N ALA A 50 -6.10 8.51 3.42
CA ALA A 50 -6.27 7.13 2.99
C ALA A 50 -7.10 6.35 4.03
N LEU A 51 -6.74 6.46 5.31
CA LEU A 51 -7.49 5.86 6.42
C LEU A 51 -8.90 6.43 6.56
N ALA A 52 -9.09 7.73 6.31
CA ALA A 52 -10.43 8.33 6.32
C ALA A 52 -11.32 7.73 5.22
N TYR A 53 -10.79 7.50 4.00
CA TYR A 53 -11.53 6.79 2.95
C TYR A 53 -11.88 5.36 3.37
N GLU A 54 -10.96 4.64 4.02
CA GLU A 54 -11.22 3.31 4.57
C GLU A 54 -12.33 3.36 5.64
N ALA A 55 -12.33 4.35 6.53
CA ALA A 55 -13.37 4.52 7.53
C ALA A 55 -14.75 4.82 6.91
N VAL A 56 -14.81 5.63 5.85
CA VAL A 56 -16.05 5.96 5.13
C VAL A 56 -16.61 4.76 4.38
N PHE A 57 -15.77 4.05 3.62
CA PHE A 57 -16.23 2.97 2.74
C PHE A 57 -16.16 1.58 3.37
N ARG A 58 -15.51 1.43 4.52
CA ARG A 58 -15.25 0.15 5.21
C ARG A 58 -14.51 -0.85 4.31
N ILE A 59 -13.58 -0.34 3.52
CA ILE A 59 -12.78 -1.11 2.57
C ILE A 59 -11.31 -0.79 2.82
N PRO A 60 -10.45 -1.81 2.93
CA PRO A 60 -9.02 -1.60 3.17
C PRO A 60 -8.40 -0.63 2.16
N VAL A 61 -7.50 0.24 2.60
CA VAL A 61 -6.76 1.18 1.74
C VAL A 61 -6.13 0.47 0.53
N SER A 62 -5.57 -0.73 0.73
CA SER A 62 -4.96 -1.53 -0.34
C SER A 62 -5.95 -1.91 -1.46
N GLN A 63 -7.23 -2.06 -1.13
CA GLN A 63 -8.29 -2.35 -2.09
C GLN A 63 -8.91 -1.08 -2.69
N LEU A 64 -8.89 0.04 -1.97
CA LEU A 64 -9.33 1.34 -2.50
C LEU A 64 -8.34 1.89 -3.53
N PHE A 65 -7.06 1.63 -3.33
CA PHE A 65 -5.95 2.17 -4.13
C PHE A 65 -5.04 1.06 -4.68
N PRO A 66 -5.57 0.09 -5.46
CA PRO A 66 -4.82 -1.08 -5.89
C PRO A 66 -3.58 -0.73 -6.70
N GLY A 67 -3.61 0.29 -7.56
CA GLY A 67 -2.43 0.67 -8.34
C GLY A 67 -1.26 1.18 -7.47
N PHE A 68 -1.55 1.95 -6.42
CA PHE A 68 -0.52 2.37 -5.46
C PHE A 68 -0.01 1.19 -4.65
N TYR A 69 -0.91 0.30 -4.21
CA TYR A 69 -0.53 -0.89 -3.45
C TYR A 69 0.36 -1.85 -4.25
N GLU A 70 0.01 -2.15 -5.50
CA GLU A 70 0.81 -2.99 -6.41
C GLU A 70 2.23 -2.43 -6.61
N THR A 71 2.35 -1.11 -6.77
CA THR A 71 3.66 -0.45 -6.89
C THR A 71 4.50 -0.60 -5.64
N VAL A 72 3.88 -0.45 -4.47
CA VAL A 72 4.55 -0.66 -3.18
C VAL A 72 4.97 -2.12 -3.02
N VAL A 73 4.08 -3.08 -3.31
CA VAL A 73 4.37 -4.52 -3.25
C VAL A 73 5.54 -4.86 -4.16
N HIS A 74 5.51 -4.43 -5.43
CA HIS A 74 6.60 -4.69 -6.37
C HIS A 74 7.95 -4.16 -5.87
N GLY A 75 7.99 -2.92 -5.39
CA GLY A 75 9.20 -2.34 -4.82
C GLY A 75 9.67 -3.01 -3.53
N ILE A 76 8.77 -3.59 -2.74
CA ILE A 76 9.12 -4.38 -1.56
C ILE A 76 9.72 -5.73 -1.98
N GLU A 77 9.10 -6.46 -2.92
CA GLU A 77 9.61 -7.77 -3.36
C GLU A 77 11.02 -7.68 -3.97
N ILE A 78 11.31 -6.62 -4.74
CA ILE A 78 12.66 -6.38 -5.26
C ILE A 78 13.66 -6.26 -4.11
N ARG A 79 13.38 -5.39 -3.13
CA ARG A 79 14.30 -5.16 -1.99
C ARG A 79 14.44 -6.37 -1.09
N LEU A 80 13.40 -7.20 -0.97
CA LEU A 80 13.48 -8.45 -0.23
C LEU A 80 14.38 -9.46 -0.93
N THR A 81 14.30 -9.55 -2.26
CA THR A 81 15.19 -10.39 -3.07
C THR A 81 16.65 -9.94 -2.95
N GLU A 82 16.90 -8.63 -3.06
CA GLU A 82 18.24 -8.05 -2.86
C GLU A 82 18.78 -8.32 -1.45
N LEU A 83 17.92 -8.23 -0.43
CA LEU A 83 18.28 -8.56 0.94
C LEU A 83 18.64 -10.04 1.10
N GLU A 84 17.87 -10.95 0.52
CA GLU A 84 18.14 -12.40 0.55
C GLU A 84 19.52 -12.71 -0.05
N GLN A 85 19.80 -12.18 -1.25
CA GLN A 85 21.09 -12.33 -1.93
C GLN A 85 22.25 -11.78 -1.10
N THR A 86 22.05 -10.61 -0.48
CA THR A 86 23.06 -9.98 0.38
C THR A 86 23.32 -10.80 1.65
N LEU A 87 22.30 -11.47 2.20
CA LEU A 87 22.46 -12.31 3.39
C LEU A 87 23.14 -13.64 3.07
N GLN A 88 22.84 -14.24 1.91
CA GLN A 88 23.45 -15.50 1.46
C GLN A 88 24.93 -15.36 1.08
N SER A 89 25.32 -14.22 0.50
CA SER A 89 26.70 -13.95 0.08
C SER A 89 27.65 -13.55 1.22
N LYS A 90 27.13 -13.21 2.41
CA LYS A 90 27.94 -12.79 3.56
C LYS A 90 28.46 -13.98 4.37
N SER A 91 29.78 -14.10 4.50
CA SER A 91 30.41 -14.96 5.51
C SER A 91 30.40 -14.26 6.87
N VAL A 92 29.46 -14.62 7.74
CA VAL A 92 29.29 -14.02 9.07
C VAL A 92 29.69 -15.02 10.16
N LYS A 93 30.58 -14.62 11.09
CA LYS A 93 31.01 -15.44 12.23
C LYS A 93 30.27 -15.06 13.52
N GLY A 94 30.13 -16.01 14.46
CA GLY A 94 29.61 -15.77 15.81
C GLY A 94 28.15 -15.27 15.85
N ARG A 95 27.85 -14.29 16.72
CA ARG A 95 26.47 -13.77 16.95
C ARG A 95 25.77 -13.25 15.70
N GLY A 96 26.51 -12.84 14.66
CA GLY A 96 25.93 -12.41 13.40
C GLY A 96 25.35 -13.56 12.56
N MET A 97 25.90 -14.78 12.69
CA MET A 97 25.42 -15.97 11.97
C MET A 97 23.98 -16.32 12.36
N ARG A 98 23.67 -16.34 13.67
CA ARG A 98 22.32 -16.65 14.17
C ARG A 98 21.29 -15.63 13.69
N ARG A 99 21.65 -14.34 13.65
CA ARG A 99 20.75 -13.29 13.13
C ARG A 99 20.55 -13.40 11.63
N THR A 100 21.57 -13.76 10.86
CA THR A 100 21.45 -14.02 9.42
C THR A 100 20.56 -15.22 9.15
N ALA A 101 20.75 -16.32 9.87
CA ALA A 101 19.91 -17.51 9.75
C ALA A 101 18.43 -17.19 10.02
N HIS A 102 18.14 -16.49 11.12
CA HIS A 102 16.76 -16.11 11.47
C HIS A 102 16.10 -15.19 10.42
N LYS A 103 16.86 -14.27 9.81
CA LYS A 103 16.33 -13.44 8.71
C LYS A 103 16.03 -14.26 7.46
N LEU A 104 16.87 -15.24 7.13
CA LEU A 104 16.64 -16.13 5.99
C LEU A 104 15.43 -17.05 6.22
N GLU A 105 15.26 -17.56 7.44
CA GLU A 105 14.05 -18.30 7.85
C GLU A 105 12.79 -17.43 7.68
N TRP A 106 12.82 -16.19 8.16
CA TRP A 106 11.70 -15.25 8.00
C TRP A 106 11.38 -14.95 6.52
N LEU A 107 12.41 -14.72 5.69
CA LEU A 107 12.25 -14.50 4.25
C LEU A 107 11.64 -15.73 3.55
N PHE A 108 12.10 -16.92 3.92
CA PHE A 108 11.55 -18.18 3.40
C PHE A 108 10.09 -18.37 3.80
N ALA A 109 9.77 -18.19 5.09
CA ALA A 109 8.40 -18.36 5.58
C ALA A 109 7.44 -17.38 4.90
N ARG A 110 7.83 -16.09 4.81
CA ARG A 110 7.07 -15.05 4.11
C ARG A 110 6.80 -15.41 2.64
N ARG A 111 7.84 -15.83 1.89
CA ARG A 111 7.73 -16.17 0.46
C ARG A 111 6.75 -17.33 0.21
N ASN A 112 6.68 -18.26 1.14
CA ASN A 112 5.81 -19.44 1.04
C ASN A 112 4.43 -19.25 1.71
N GLY A 113 4.14 -18.05 2.23
CA GLY A 113 2.87 -17.77 2.91
C GLY A 113 2.69 -18.54 4.23
N ILE A 114 3.79 -18.90 4.89
CA ILE A 114 3.77 -19.59 6.19
C ILE A 114 3.62 -18.52 7.27
N GLU A 115 2.66 -18.70 8.20
CA GLU A 115 2.56 -17.86 9.39
C GLU A 115 3.85 -17.98 10.22
N ILE A 116 4.42 -16.83 10.62
CA ILE A 116 5.71 -16.72 11.32
C ILE A 116 5.48 -16.45 12.79
#